data_AF-A0A1B6IPL6-F1
#
_entry.id   AF-A0A1B6IPL6-F1
#
_cell.length_a   1.000
_cell.length_b   1.000
_cell.length_c   1.000
_cell.angle_alpha   90.00
_cell.angle_beta   90.00
_cell.angle_gamma   90.00
#
_symmetry.space_group_name_H-M   'P 1'
#
loop_
_entity.id
_entity.type
_entity.pdbx_description
1 polymer ?
#
loop_
_entity_poly.entity_id
_entity_poly.type
_entity_poly.pdbx_seq_one_letter_code
_entity_poly.pdbx_strand_id
1 'polypeptide(L)'
;LVGPSILLTSVSESCCFFLGGLSDMPAVKAFALYAAMALFVDFLFQISCFISILALDTRRREEHRLDMLCWLQSPIKEEKLPEEGTLYSFFRDWYAPCVLHRYVRPTVLLVFLAWVCLSLAVLPSLSIGLDQELSMPPESHVYRYFTYLNQFLSIGPPVYFVLTGGLDMSDYSTQNMICGSQHCNLDSLTSQIYRASKHSNLTYIGRP
;
A
#
# COMPACT_ATOMS: atom_id res chain seq x y z
N LEU A 1 3.54 27.56 18.99
CA LEU A 1 4.58 26.68 18.41
C LEU A 1 4.03 25.58 17.48
N VAL A 2 2.73 25.60 17.11
CA VAL A 2 2.08 24.49 16.37
C VAL A 2 2.36 24.54 14.86
N GLY A 3 2.56 25.73 14.28
CA GLY A 3 2.82 25.91 12.84
C GLY A 3 4.02 25.14 12.29
N PRO A 4 5.21 25.19 12.92
CA PRO A 4 6.37 24.41 12.49
C PRO A 4 6.14 22.89 12.47
N SER A 5 5.37 22.36 13.42
CA SER A 5 5.04 20.93 13.48
C SER A 5 4.14 20.51 12.32
N ILE A 6 3.09 21.29 12.01
CA ILE A 6 2.18 21.02 10.87
C ILE A 6 2.96 21.06 9.55
N LEU A 7 3.82 22.06 9.37
CA LEU A 7 4.65 22.16 8.16
C LEU A 7 5.57 20.94 8.04
N LEU A 8 6.25 20.54 9.12
CA LEU A 8 7.15 19.39 9.10
C LEU A 8 6.43 18.09 8.74
N THR A 9 5.24 17.85 9.31
CA THR A 9 4.45 16.63 9.02
C THR A 9 3.90 16.64 7.60
N SER A 10 3.30 17.73 7.14
CA SER A 10 2.73 17.79 5.78
C SER A 10 3.80 17.67 4.70
N VAL A 11 4.97 18.29 4.90
CA VAL A 11 6.10 18.16 3.96
C VAL A 11 6.65 16.74 3.97
N SER A 12 6.86 16.12 5.14
CA SER A 12 7.41 14.76 5.20
C SER A 12 6.46 13.71 4.60
N GLU A 13 5.15 13.82 4.87
CA GLU A 13 4.13 12.95 4.29
C GLU A 13 4.03 13.14 2.78
N SER A 14 3.96 14.39 2.30
CA SER A 14 3.92 14.68 0.86
C SER A 14 5.16 14.13 0.14
N CYS A 15 6.36 14.34 0.69
CA CYS A 15 7.59 13.75 0.16
C CYS A 15 7.56 12.21 0.16
N CYS A 16 7.05 11.58 1.23
CA CYS A 16 6.94 10.13 1.32
C CYS A 16 6.00 9.56 0.23
N PHE A 17 4.85 10.18 0.00
CA PHE A 17 3.93 9.78 -1.07
C PHE A 17 4.51 10.05 -2.47
N PHE A 18 5.23 11.16 -2.68
CA PHE A 18 5.94 11.39 -3.94
C PHE A 18 6.98 10.31 -4.23
N LEU A 19 7.75 9.88 -3.23
CA LEU A 19 8.68 8.76 -3.35
C LEU A 19 7.96 7.42 -3.61
N GLY A 20 6.79 7.21 -2.99
CA GLY A 20 5.92 6.06 -3.29
C GLY A 20 5.45 6.01 -4.76
N GLY A 21 5.38 7.17 -5.43
CA GLY A 21 5.07 7.29 -6.85
C GLY A 21 6.16 6.78 -7.81
N LEU A 22 7.35 6.44 -7.30
CA LEU A 22 8.43 5.84 -8.09
C LEU A 22 8.25 4.33 -8.34
N SER A 23 7.22 3.72 -7.76
CA SER A 23 6.91 2.31 -7.97
C SER A 23 6.51 2.00 -9.42
N ASP A 24 6.95 0.85 -9.93
CA ASP A 24 6.59 0.36 -11.27
C ASP A 24 5.12 -0.06 -11.38
N MET A 25 4.47 -0.35 -10.23
CA MET A 25 3.06 -0.75 -10.21
C MET A 25 2.16 0.47 -10.47
N PRO A 26 1.45 0.54 -11.63
CA PRO A 26 0.76 1.76 -12.06
C PRO A 26 -0.36 2.20 -11.11
N ALA A 27 -1.04 1.24 -10.48
CA ALA A 27 -2.10 1.53 -9.50
C ALA A 27 -1.55 2.25 -8.26
N VAL A 28 -0.45 1.75 -7.69
CA VAL A 28 0.21 2.37 -6.51
C VAL A 28 0.78 3.73 -6.89
N LYS A 29 1.38 3.83 -8.08
CA LYS A 29 1.90 5.10 -8.61
C LYS A 29 0.83 6.18 -8.74
N ALA A 30 -0.32 5.86 -9.34
CA ALA A 30 -1.42 6.81 -9.47
C ALA A 30 -1.96 7.22 -8.10
N PHE A 31 -2.20 6.26 -7.20
CA PHE A 31 -2.64 6.53 -5.83
C PHE A 31 -1.68 7.45 -5.09
N ALA A 32 -0.39 7.14 -5.12
CA ALA A 32 0.64 7.90 -4.42
C ALA A 32 0.75 9.35 -4.95
N LEU A 33 0.70 9.55 -6.26
CA LEU A 33 0.73 10.88 -6.87
C LEU A 33 -0.52 11.71 -6.53
N TYR A 34 -1.72 11.10 -6.56
CA TYR A 34 -2.95 11.80 -6.15
C TYR A 34 -2.95 12.14 -4.67
N ALA A 35 -2.51 11.23 -3.80
CA ALA A 35 -2.38 11.47 -2.36
C ALA A 35 -1.37 12.57 -2.04
N ALA A 36 -0.19 12.54 -2.68
CA ALA A 36 0.86 13.54 -2.49
C ALA A 36 0.37 14.96 -2.85
N MET A 37 -0.33 15.08 -3.99
CA MET A 37 -0.95 16.32 -4.41
C MET A 37 -2.03 16.73 -3.40
N ALA A 38 -2.95 15.83 -3.05
CA ALA A 38 -4.07 16.13 -2.15
C ALA A 38 -3.58 16.69 -0.81
N LEU A 39 -2.55 16.07 -0.21
CA LEU A 39 -1.93 16.54 1.03
C LEU A 39 -1.26 17.91 0.87
N PHE A 40 -0.65 18.18 -0.29
CA PHE A 40 -0.05 19.48 -0.57
C PHE A 40 -1.11 20.59 -0.66
N VAL A 41 -2.22 20.36 -1.37
CA VAL A 41 -3.33 21.34 -1.44
C VAL A 41 -4.05 21.48 -0.11
N ASP A 42 -4.25 20.38 0.63
CA ASP A 42 -4.81 20.42 1.98
C ASP A 42 -3.95 21.29 2.90
N PHE A 43 -2.62 21.13 2.85
CA PHE A 43 -1.70 22.02 3.58
C PHE A 43 -1.89 23.50 3.21
N LEU A 44 -2.01 23.83 1.92
CA LEU A 44 -2.26 25.20 1.47
C LEU A 44 -3.58 25.75 2.02
N PHE A 45 -4.64 24.94 2.04
CA PHE A 45 -5.94 25.35 2.59
C PHE A 45 -5.91 25.46 4.11
N GLN A 46 -5.16 24.60 4.80
CA GLN A 46 -4.97 24.67 6.24
C GLN A 46 -4.24 25.95 6.68
N ILE A 47 -3.19 26.38 5.95
CA ILE A 47 -2.45 27.60 6.33
C ILE A 47 -3.14 28.90 5.89
N SER A 48 -4.05 28.86 4.92
CA SER A 48 -4.70 30.07 4.38
C SER A 48 -6.16 30.18 4.84
N CYS A 49 -7.02 29.33 4.30
CA CYS A 49 -8.46 29.35 4.51
C CYS A 49 -8.81 29.06 5.98
N PHE A 50 -8.25 27.98 6.54
CA PHE A 50 -8.56 27.59 7.91
C PHE A 50 -8.05 28.61 8.94
N ILE A 51 -6.83 29.14 8.79
CA ILE A 51 -6.33 30.22 9.67
C ILE A 51 -7.21 31.47 9.56
N SER A 52 -7.67 31.83 8.35
CA SER A 52 -8.55 32.99 8.15
C SER A 52 -9.91 32.80 8.84
N ILE A 53 -10.52 31.62 8.70
CA ILE A 53 -11.77 31.28 9.39
C ILE A 53 -11.58 31.26 10.90
N LEU A 54 -10.46 30.72 11.39
CA LEU A 54 -10.13 30.70 12.81
C LEU A 54 -9.98 32.13 13.37
N ALA A 55 -9.36 33.04 12.61
CA ALA A 55 -9.22 34.44 13.00
C ALA A 55 -10.58 35.18 13.03
N LEU A 56 -11.50 34.84 12.13
CA LEU A 56 -12.87 35.35 12.18
C LEU A 56 -13.64 34.77 13.37
N ASP A 57 -13.45 33.49 13.67
CA ASP A 57 -14.07 32.83 14.83
C ASP A 57 -13.55 33.40 16.16
N THR A 58 -12.25 33.70 16.27
CA THR A 58 -11.69 34.35 17.46
C THR A 58 -12.27 35.74 17.66
N ARG A 59 -12.36 36.55 16.59
CA ARG A 59 -13.01 37.88 16.66
C ARG A 59 -14.49 37.77 17.07
N ARG A 60 -15.19 36.76 16.55
CA ARG A 60 -16.59 36.49 16.88
C ARG A 60 -16.77 36.09 18.36
N ARG A 61 -15.85 35.30 18.90
CA ARG A 61 -15.81 34.95 20.34
C ARG A 61 -15.54 36.16 21.22
N GLU A 62 -14.64 37.04 20.82
CA GLU A 62 -14.39 38.32 21.51
C GLU A 62 -15.63 39.23 21.53
N GLU A 63 -16.46 39.19 20.48
CA GLU A 63 -17.74 39.90 20.40
C GLU A 63 -18.89 39.20 21.18
N HIS A 64 -18.64 38.08 21.88
CA HIS A 64 -19.60 37.27 22.64
C HIS A 64 -20.84 36.81 21.83
N ARG A 65 -20.70 36.54 20.53
CA ARG A 65 -21.80 36.04 19.68
C ARG A 65 -21.83 34.51 19.62
N LEU A 66 -23.00 33.89 19.76
CA LEU A 66 -23.17 32.43 19.84
C LEU A 66 -22.88 31.69 18.52
N ASP A 67 -21.99 30.69 18.48
CA ASP A 67 -21.47 29.97 17.29
C ASP A 67 -22.44 29.70 16.11
N MET A 68 -23.64 29.17 16.36
CA MET A 68 -24.62 28.91 15.28
C MET A 68 -25.58 30.08 15.01
N LEU A 69 -25.78 30.96 15.99
CA LEU A 69 -26.75 32.06 15.95
C LEU A 69 -25.99 33.39 16.08
N CYS A 70 -25.35 33.82 14.99
CA CYS A 70 -24.52 35.01 14.92
C CYS A 70 -25.22 36.32 15.34
N TRP A 71 -26.56 36.31 15.38
CA TRP A 71 -27.43 37.44 15.69
C TRP A 71 -27.72 37.61 17.19
N LEU A 72 -27.51 36.57 18.00
CA LEU A 72 -27.74 36.60 19.43
C LEU A 72 -26.41 36.74 20.18
N GLN A 73 -26.34 37.74 21.05
CA GLN A 73 -25.23 37.93 21.95
C GLN A 73 -25.47 37.12 23.23
N SER A 74 -24.45 36.38 23.66
CA SER A 74 -24.48 35.65 24.93
C SER A 74 -24.65 36.65 26.07
N PRO A 75 -25.60 36.44 27.01
CA PRO A 75 -25.74 37.29 28.20
C PRO A 75 -24.62 37.04 29.22
N ILE A 76 -23.80 35.99 29.05
CA ILE A 76 -22.77 35.58 29.99
C ILE A 76 -21.44 36.25 29.60
N LYS A 77 -21.10 37.30 30.35
CA LYS A 77 -19.85 38.05 30.25
C LYS A 77 -18.86 37.54 31.30
N GLU A 78 -18.53 36.26 31.24
CA GLU A 78 -17.45 35.69 32.05
C GLU A 78 -16.37 35.19 31.10
N GLU A 79 -15.26 35.94 31.03
CA GLU A 79 -13.98 35.38 30.60
C GLU A 79 -13.57 34.33 31.63
N LYS A 80 -14.05 33.10 31.45
CA LYS A 80 -13.44 31.98 32.14
C LYS A 80 -12.01 31.88 31.62
N LEU A 81 -11.03 31.97 32.52
CA LEU A 81 -9.66 31.49 32.27
C LEU A 81 -9.76 30.14 31.57
N PRO A 82 -8.82 29.81 30.65
CA PRO A 82 -8.89 28.58 29.88
C PRO A 82 -9.04 27.40 30.84
N GLU A 83 -10.27 26.89 30.98
CA GLU A 83 -10.53 25.67 31.73
C GLU A 83 -9.78 24.59 30.96
N GLU A 84 -8.73 24.07 31.58
CA GLU A 84 -7.97 22.97 31.01
C GLU A 84 -8.96 21.85 30.66
N GLY A 85 -9.00 21.47 29.38
CA GLY A 85 -9.94 20.46 28.92
C GLY A 85 -9.81 19.19 29.77
N THR A 86 -10.94 18.54 30.04
CA THR A 86 -11.00 17.30 30.86
C THR A 86 -9.99 16.25 30.39
N LEU A 87 -9.75 16.18 29.07
CA LEU A 87 -8.77 15.31 28.43
C LEU A 87 -7.33 15.68 28.81
N TYR A 88 -7.00 16.98 28.87
CA TYR A 88 -5.68 17.44 29.28
C TYR A 88 -5.40 17.14 30.75
N SER A 89 -6.38 17.38 31.64
CA SER A 89 -6.25 17.02 33.06
C SER A 89 -6.08 15.51 33.24
N PHE A 90 -6.87 14.67 32.54
CA PHE A 90 -6.64 13.21 32.56
C PHE A 90 -5.23 12.82 32.10
N PHE A 91 -4.74 13.45 31.02
CA PHE A 91 -3.42 13.13 30.47
C PHE A 91 -2.29 13.56 31.41
N ARG A 92 -2.41 14.73 32.04
CA ARG A 92 -1.44 15.26 32.99
C ARG A 92 -1.44 14.48 34.30
N ASP A 93 -2.62 14.20 34.84
CA ASP A 93 -2.76 13.77 36.24
C ASP A 93 -2.71 12.25 36.39
N TRP A 94 -3.15 11.49 35.37
CA TRP A 94 -3.17 10.02 35.41
C TRP A 94 -2.22 9.37 34.40
N TYR A 95 -2.31 9.72 33.11
CA TYR A 95 -1.60 9.00 32.05
C TYR A 95 -0.08 9.24 32.06
N ALA A 96 0.35 10.50 32.04
CA ALA A 96 1.76 10.87 32.00
C ALA A 96 2.56 10.32 33.21
N PRO A 97 2.14 10.50 34.47
CA PRO A 97 2.89 9.97 35.62
C PRO A 97 2.92 8.44 35.64
N CYS A 98 1.86 7.77 35.16
CA CYS A 98 1.81 6.31 35.08
C CYS A 98 2.81 5.75 34.05
N VAL A 99 2.83 6.30 32.82
CA VAL A 99 3.72 5.83 31.74
C VAL A 99 5.18 6.17 32.04
N LEU A 100 5.45 7.34 32.64
CA LEU A 100 6.81 7.76 32.99
C LEU A 100 7.33 7.15 34.30
N HIS A 101 6.51 6.38 35.02
CA HIS A 101 6.92 5.74 36.27
C HIS A 101 8.14 4.81 36.06
N ARG A 102 9.06 4.78 37.04
CA ARG A 102 10.38 4.12 36.95
C ARG A 102 10.32 2.64 36.51
N TYR A 103 9.26 1.93 36.88
CA TYR A 103 9.05 0.52 36.50
C TYR A 103 8.24 0.33 35.21
N VAL A 104 7.33 1.26 34.90
CA VAL A 104 6.45 1.15 33.72
C VAL A 104 7.23 1.46 32.45
N ARG A 105 8.07 2.50 32.46
CA ARG A 105 8.91 2.88 31.30
C ARG A 105 9.73 1.73 30.70
N PRO A 106 10.55 0.97 31.47
CA PRO A 106 11.29 -0.16 30.91
C PRO A 106 10.37 -1.30 30.47
N THR A 107 9.24 -1.51 31.16
CA THR A 107 8.26 -2.55 30.80
C THR A 107 7.63 -2.27 29.42
N VAL A 108 7.22 -1.02 29.16
CA VAL A 108 6.67 -0.61 27.87
C VAL A 108 7.69 -0.81 26.75
N LEU A 109 8.95 -0.42 26.97
CA LEU A 109 10.02 -0.63 25.99
C LEU A 109 10.26 -2.11 25.69
N LEU A 110 10.25 -2.97 26.71
CA LEU A 110 10.39 -4.42 26.52
C LEU A 110 9.24 -5.02 25.71
N VAL A 111 8.00 -4.59 25.97
CA VAL A 111 6.81 -5.05 25.22
C VAL A 111 6.88 -4.65 23.76
N PHE A 112 7.19 -3.38 23.45
CA PHE A 112 7.33 -2.94 22.06
C PHE A 112 8.49 -3.63 21.34
N LEU A 113 9.62 -3.84 22.02
CA LEU A 113 10.75 -4.56 21.44
C LEU A 113 10.40 -6.02 21.15
N ALA A 114 9.74 -6.70 22.09
CA ALA A 114 9.25 -8.07 21.87
C ALA A 114 8.27 -8.14 20.70
N TRP A 115 7.37 -7.15 20.57
CA TRP A 115 6.42 -7.07 19.45
C TRP A 115 7.13 -6.90 18.11
N VAL A 116 8.15 -6.04 18.04
CA VAL A 116 8.96 -5.85 16.83
C VAL A 116 9.72 -7.13 16.47
N CYS A 117 10.34 -7.80 17.45
CA CYS A 117 11.02 -9.08 17.22
C CYS A 117 10.06 -10.16 16.72
N LEU A 118 8.85 -10.24 17.29
CA LEU A 118 7.82 -11.16 16.84
C LEU A 118 7.38 -10.85 15.40
N SER A 119 7.17 -9.57 15.08
CA SER A 119 6.79 -9.13 13.75
C SER A 119 7.86 -9.50 12.71
N LEU A 120 9.14 -9.25 13.03
CA LEU A 120 10.27 -9.62 12.19
C LEU A 120 10.40 -11.14 11.99
N ALA A 121 10.09 -11.94 13.01
CA ALA A 121 10.12 -13.40 12.92
C ALA A 121 9.03 -13.96 11.99
N VAL A 122 7.89 -13.27 11.86
CA VAL A 122 6.76 -13.69 11.00
C VAL A 122 6.94 -13.24 9.54
N LEU A 123 7.73 -12.20 9.26
CA LEU A 123 7.95 -11.68 7.90
C LEU A 123 8.30 -12.74 6.84
N PRO A 124 9.17 -13.74 7.10
CA PRO A 124 9.54 -14.74 6.08
C PRO A 124 8.39 -15.68 5.69
N SER A 125 7.36 -15.80 6.54
CA SER A 125 6.21 -16.65 6.29
C SER A 125 5.12 -15.97 5.43
N LEU A 126 5.33 -14.71 5.04
CA LEU A 126 4.39 -13.97 4.22
C LEU A 126 4.36 -14.54 2.79
N SER A 127 3.21 -15.08 2.38
CA SER A 127 2.98 -15.53 1.01
C SER A 127 3.05 -14.36 0.05
N ILE A 128 3.90 -14.47 -0.98
CA ILE A 128 4.03 -13.45 -2.03
C ILE A 128 3.05 -13.76 -3.15
N GLY A 129 2.27 -12.75 -3.55
CA GLY A 129 1.31 -12.86 -4.64
C GLY A 129 -0.08 -12.45 -4.19
N LEU A 130 -0.96 -12.23 -5.17
CA LEU A 130 -2.37 -12.01 -4.95
C LEU A 130 -3.12 -13.12 -5.64
N ASP A 131 -3.86 -13.92 -4.89
CA ASP A 131 -4.75 -14.92 -5.47
C ASP A 131 -5.88 -14.20 -6.21
N GLN A 132 -6.06 -14.57 -7.47
CA GLN A 132 -7.03 -13.93 -8.35
C GLN A 132 -8.47 -14.05 -7.80
N GLU A 133 -8.77 -15.14 -7.10
CA GLU A 133 -10.08 -15.38 -6.47
C GLU A 133 -10.43 -14.31 -5.42
N LEU A 134 -9.43 -13.75 -4.71
CA LEU A 134 -9.64 -12.71 -3.69
C LEU A 134 -10.00 -11.34 -4.28
N SER A 135 -9.70 -11.11 -5.56
CA SER A 135 -10.04 -9.86 -6.25
C SER A 135 -11.52 -9.80 -6.65
N MET A 136 -12.26 -10.91 -6.51
CA MET A 136 -13.63 -11.05 -6.98
C MET A 136 -14.61 -11.14 -5.81
N PRO A 137 -15.82 -10.56 -5.94
CA PRO A 137 -16.87 -10.77 -4.95
C PRO A 137 -17.22 -12.26 -4.85
N PRO A 138 -17.49 -12.79 -3.63
CA PRO A 138 -17.75 -14.21 -3.42
C PRO A 138 -19.00 -14.72 -4.18
N GLU A 139 -19.99 -13.85 -4.39
CA GLU A 139 -21.22 -14.16 -5.13
C GLU A 139 -21.07 -14.03 -6.67
N SER A 140 -19.87 -13.73 -7.16
CA SER A 140 -19.62 -13.57 -8.60
C SER A 140 -19.59 -14.90 -9.32
N HIS A 141 -20.18 -14.97 -10.52
CA HIS A 141 -20.06 -16.13 -11.41
C HIS A 141 -18.59 -16.44 -11.76
N VAL A 142 -17.75 -15.41 -11.79
CA VAL A 142 -16.32 -15.54 -12.11
C VAL A 142 -15.57 -16.26 -10.99
N TYR A 143 -15.95 -16.02 -9.73
CA TYR A 143 -15.38 -16.75 -8.58
C TYR A 143 -15.65 -18.26 -8.73
N ARG A 144 -16.91 -18.64 -9.01
CA ARG A 144 -17.28 -20.05 -9.26
C ARG A 144 -16.55 -20.66 -10.45
N TYR A 145 -16.36 -19.88 -11.53
CA TYR A 145 -15.60 -20.31 -12.69
C TYR A 145 -14.16 -20.68 -12.32
N PHE A 146 -13.46 -19.81 -11.58
CA PHE A 146 -12.08 -20.10 -11.13
C PHE A 146 -11.99 -21.31 -10.22
N THR A 147 -12.94 -21.48 -9.30
CA THR A 147 -13.00 -22.68 -8.46
C THR A 147 -13.13 -23.96 -9.30
N TYR A 148 -14.04 -23.99 -10.28
CA TYR A 148 -14.21 -25.15 -11.14
C TYR A 148 -13.04 -25.36 -12.10
N LEU A 149 -12.42 -24.29 -12.58
CA LEU A 149 -11.22 -24.35 -13.41
C LEU A 149 -10.07 -24.99 -12.62
N ASN A 150 -9.82 -24.54 -11.39
CA ASN A 150 -8.79 -25.10 -10.51
C ASN A 150 -9.08 -26.57 -10.12
N GLN A 151 -10.35 -26.95 -9.99
CA GLN A 151 -10.74 -28.31 -9.60
C GLN A 151 -10.74 -29.32 -10.75
N PHE A 152 -11.19 -28.94 -11.94
CA PHE A 152 -11.44 -29.87 -13.05
C PHE A 152 -10.44 -29.75 -14.21
N LEU A 153 -9.79 -28.60 -14.40
CA LEU A 153 -8.90 -28.42 -15.54
C LEU A 153 -7.55 -29.10 -15.29
N SER A 154 -7.20 -30.06 -16.14
CA SER A 154 -5.94 -30.82 -16.04
C SER A 154 -4.80 -30.25 -16.91
N ILE A 155 -5.01 -29.09 -17.54
CA ILE A 155 -4.03 -28.43 -18.41
C ILE A 155 -3.90 -26.95 -18.04
N GLY A 156 -2.68 -26.42 -18.13
CA GLY A 156 -2.40 -25.00 -17.91
C GLY A 156 -2.64 -24.13 -19.16
N PRO A 157 -2.42 -22.81 -19.05
CA PRO A 157 -2.44 -21.91 -20.20
C PRO A 157 -1.36 -22.30 -21.24
N PRO A 158 -1.62 -22.10 -22.55
CA PRO A 158 -0.64 -22.40 -23.59
C PRO A 158 0.54 -21.40 -23.55
N VAL A 159 1.74 -21.91 -23.79
CA VAL A 159 2.97 -21.11 -23.89
C VAL A 159 3.49 -21.19 -25.32
N TYR A 160 3.90 -20.04 -25.87
CA TYR A 160 4.41 -19.94 -27.23
C TYR A 160 5.91 -19.62 -27.22
N PHE A 161 6.72 -20.52 -27.79
CA PHE A 161 8.14 -20.28 -28.00
C PHE A 161 8.34 -19.56 -29.34
N VAL A 162 8.51 -18.24 -29.28
CA VAL A 162 8.59 -17.39 -30.47
C VAL A 162 10.04 -17.25 -30.93
N LEU A 163 10.30 -17.61 -32.19
CA LEU A 163 11.59 -17.37 -32.85
C LEU A 163 11.60 -15.96 -33.45
N THR A 164 12.52 -15.11 -32.96
CA THR A 164 12.72 -13.77 -33.50
C THR A 164 13.48 -13.81 -34.83
N GLY A 165 13.42 -12.70 -35.60
CA GLY A 165 14.20 -12.56 -36.83
C GLY A 165 15.71 -12.58 -36.60
N GLY A 166 16.49 -12.82 -37.67
CA GLY A 166 17.95 -12.92 -37.63
C GLY A 166 18.51 -14.34 -37.81
N LEU A 167 17.62 -15.34 -37.94
CA LEU A 167 17.98 -16.72 -38.26
C LEU A 167 17.72 -16.98 -39.75
N ASP A 168 18.73 -17.46 -40.48
CA ASP A 168 18.55 -17.90 -41.87
C ASP A 168 17.94 -19.30 -41.88
N MET A 169 16.63 -19.37 -42.11
CA MET A 169 15.89 -20.63 -42.20
C MET A 169 16.23 -21.44 -43.45
N SER A 170 16.92 -20.84 -44.42
CA SER A 170 17.40 -21.53 -45.62
C SER A 170 18.63 -22.38 -45.32
N ASP A 171 19.39 -22.03 -44.28
CA ASP A 171 20.59 -22.75 -43.89
C ASP A 171 20.25 -24.05 -43.14
N TYR A 172 20.93 -25.13 -43.52
CA TYR A 172 20.75 -26.46 -42.94
C TYR A 172 21.13 -26.49 -41.46
N SER A 173 22.15 -25.72 -41.06
CA SER A 173 22.58 -25.66 -39.66
C SER A 173 21.48 -25.07 -38.76
N THR A 174 20.82 -23.99 -39.21
CA THR A 174 19.68 -23.37 -38.54
C THR A 174 18.46 -24.28 -38.48
N GLN A 175 18.15 -24.98 -39.58
CA GLN A 175 17.06 -25.96 -39.61
C GLN A 175 17.29 -27.08 -38.58
N ASN A 176 18.52 -27.60 -38.50
CA ASN A 176 18.91 -28.65 -37.55
C ASN A 176 18.79 -28.22 -36.07
N MET A 177 18.93 -26.91 -35.78
CA MET A 177 18.73 -26.37 -34.43
C MET A 177 17.25 -26.28 -34.03
N ILE A 178 16.32 -26.30 -34.97
CA ILE A 178 14.88 -26.10 -34.68
C ILE A 178 14.11 -27.42 -34.80
N CYS A 179 14.45 -28.24 -35.80
CA CYS A 179 13.67 -29.40 -36.20
C CYS A 179 13.63 -30.52 -35.15
N GLY A 180 12.56 -31.31 -35.14
CA GLY A 180 12.34 -32.43 -34.20
C GLY A 180 12.25 -33.80 -34.89
N SER A 181 12.65 -33.86 -36.17
CA SER A 181 12.58 -35.07 -36.99
C SER A 181 13.87 -35.89 -36.91
N GLN A 182 13.89 -37.03 -37.62
CA GLN A 182 15.10 -37.83 -37.76
C GLN A 182 16.21 -37.00 -38.44
N HIS A 183 17.46 -37.12 -37.96
CA HIS A 183 18.66 -36.36 -38.37
C HIS A 183 18.79 -34.92 -37.81
N CYS A 184 17.88 -34.48 -36.95
CA CYS A 184 18.02 -33.22 -36.23
C CYS A 184 18.99 -33.33 -35.05
N ASN A 185 19.50 -32.19 -34.59
CA ASN A 185 20.31 -32.16 -33.39
C ASN A 185 19.50 -32.64 -32.18
N LEU A 186 20.17 -33.39 -31.29
CA LEU A 186 19.58 -33.85 -30.04
C LEU A 186 19.14 -32.69 -29.14
N ASP A 187 19.77 -31.53 -29.28
CA ASP A 187 19.49 -30.32 -28.52
C ASP A 187 18.73 -29.28 -29.34
N SER A 188 17.96 -29.72 -30.34
CA SER A 188 17.08 -28.83 -31.09
C SER A 188 15.96 -28.25 -30.21
N LEU A 189 15.41 -27.10 -30.60
CA LEU A 189 14.33 -26.41 -29.87
C LEU A 189 13.17 -27.35 -29.54
N THR A 190 12.67 -28.07 -30.54
CA THR A 190 11.56 -29.03 -30.38
C THR A 190 11.94 -30.21 -29.48
N SER A 191 13.17 -30.72 -29.59
CA SER A 191 13.68 -31.79 -28.72
C SER A 191 13.81 -31.33 -27.26
N GLN A 192 14.25 -30.09 -27.02
CA GLN A 192 14.36 -29.51 -25.68
C GLN A 192 12.98 -29.32 -25.04
N ILE A 193 12.00 -28.80 -25.78
CA ILE A 193 10.62 -28.64 -25.29
C ILE A 193 10.01 -30.01 -24.98
N TYR A 194 10.22 -31.00 -25.87
CA TYR A 194 9.75 -32.36 -25.64
C TYR A 194 10.39 -32.98 -24.39
N ARG A 195 11.71 -32.85 -24.22
CA ARG A 195 12.42 -33.30 -23.00
C ARG A 195 11.91 -32.59 -21.75
N ALA A 196 11.67 -31.28 -21.82
CA ALA A 196 11.12 -30.51 -20.72
C ALA A 196 9.71 -30.98 -20.34
N SER A 197 8.87 -31.33 -21.32
CA SER A 197 7.52 -31.84 -21.08
C SER A 197 7.48 -33.18 -20.34
N LYS A 198 8.55 -33.99 -20.49
CA LYS A 198 8.69 -35.27 -19.77
C LYS A 198 8.93 -35.07 -18.27
N HIS A 199 9.41 -33.90 -17.85
CA HIS A 199 9.65 -33.53 -16.46
C HIS A 199 8.74 -32.37 -16.01
N SER A 200 7.44 -32.52 -16.25
CA SER A 200 6.40 -31.51 -15.97
C SER A 200 6.38 -30.99 -14.52
N ASN A 201 6.77 -31.80 -13.54
CA ASN A 201 6.83 -31.39 -12.13
C ASN A 201 7.88 -30.31 -11.83
N LEU A 202 8.90 -30.16 -12.68
CA LEU A 202 9.97 -29.18 -12.51
C LEU A 202 9.86 -28.02 -13.50
N THR A 203 9.52 -28.33 -14.75
CA THR A 203 9.49 -27.35 -15.85
C THR A 203 8.13 -26.71 -16.06
N TYR A 204 7.08 -27.25 -15.42
CA TYR A 204 5.68 -26.83 -15.57
C TYR A 204 5.15 -26.89 -17.02
N ILE A 205 5.83 -27.64 -17.89
CA ILE A 205 5.37 -27.91 -19.26
C ILE A 205 4.66 -29.27 -19.26
N GLY A 206 3.34 -29.25 -19.46
CA GLY A 206 2.53 -30.48 -19.44
C GLY A 206 2.55 -31.23 -20.77
N ARG A 207 2.43 -30.51 -21.90
CA ARG A 207 2.42 -31.09 -23.25
C ARG A 207 3.08 -30.13 -24.24
N PRO A 208 3.93 -30.63 -25.16
CA PRO A 208 4.51 -29.86 -26.26
C PRO A 208 3.50 -29.63 -27.40
#